data_AF-A0A0D2NYT6-F1
#
_entry.id   AF-A0A0D2NYT6-F1
#
_cell.length_a   1.000
_cell.length_b   1.000
_cell.length_c   1.000
_cell.angle_alpha   90.00
_cell.angle_beta   90.00
_cell.angle_gamma   90.00
#
_symmetry.space_group_name_H-M   'P 1'
#
loop_
_entity.id
_entity.type
_entity.pdbx_description
1 polymer ?
#
loop_
_entity_poly.entity_id
_entity_poly.type
_entity_poly.pdbx_seq_one_letter_code
_entity_poly.pdbx_strand_id
1 'polypeptide(L)'
;MIDMTYPGAVPMHKVNFDAKSEYDMIQNYKVLQEVFNKLKIDKHIEVNRLVKGRPLDNLEFLQWLKRYCDSVNGGIMNENYDPVERRLKGGKERNLKGSLKSSKSLQANNLHNLASGDAAGINKNTVSKQGKTGVAAASSEVRALSKEITDLKLSVDLLEKERDFYFAKLRDIEILCQSTKVENHPMAVAIKKILYAADAKESALDEAQEFISQSVDNGETEEANEEETD
;
A
#
# COMPACT_ATOMS: atom_id res chain seq x y z
N MET A 1 13.74 8.60 7.72
CA MET A 1 14.79 7.80 8.38
C MET A 1 15.13 8.39 9.73
N ILE A 2 15.82 9.53 9.82
CA ILE A 2 16.17 10.12 11.14
C ILE A 2 14.95 10.42 12.03
N ASP A 3 13.86 10.98 11.48
CA ASP A 3 12.64 11.24 12.26
C ASP A 3 11.95 9.95 12.75
N MET A 4 12.15 8.83 12.06
CA MET A 4 11.63 7.52 12.47
C MET A 4 12.50 6.91 13.57
N THR A 5 13.82 7.05 13.46
CA THR A 5 14.80 6.60 14.47
C THR A 5 14.69 7.42 15.75
N TYR A 6 14.48 8.73 15.64
CA TYR A 6 14.36 9.66 16.75
C TYR A 6 13.06 10.48 16.62
N PRO A 7 11.90 9.90 17.00
CA PRO A 7 10.62 10.58 16.92
C PRO A 7 10.63 11.95 17.61
N GLY A 8 10.29 13.00 16.87
CA GLY A 8 10.22 14.37 17.39
C GLY A 8 11.55 15.13 17.40
N ALA A 9 12.68 14.50 17.09
CA ALA A 9 13.98 15.18 17.02
C ALA A 9 14.09 16.06 15.77
N VAL A 10 13.47 15.67 14.65
CA VAL A 10 13.49 16.43 13.41
C VAL A 10 12.38 17.49 13.43
N PRO A 11 12.70 18.79 13.27
CA PRO A 11 11.69 19.83 13.13
C PRO A 11 11.07 19.76 11.74
N MET A 12 10.12 18.83 11.55
CA MET A 12 9.49 18.51 10.26
C MET A 12 8.84 19.74 9.59
N HIS A 13 8.45 20.76 10.36
CA HIS A 13 7.92 22.02 9.83
C HIS A 13 8.93 22.92 9.13
N LYS A 14 10.23 22.70 9.36
CA LYS A 14 11.29 23.44 8.67
C LYS A 14 11.72 22.79 7.36
N VAL A 15 11.38 21.51 7.16
CA VAL A 15 11.76 20.73 5.98
C VAL A 15 10.83 21.07 4.81
N ASN A 16 11.41 21.48 3.69
CA ASN A 16 10.70 21.69 2.44
C ASN A 16 10.64 20.38 1.63
N PHE A 17 9.48 19.72 1.61
CA PHE A 17 9.29 18.47 0.86
C PHE A 17 9.14 18.67 -0.66
N ASP A 18 8.85 19.90 -1.10
CA ASP A 18 8.69 20.28 -2.51
C ASP A 18 9.94 21.02 -3.05
N ALA A 19 11.10 20.83 -2.41
CA ALA A 19 12.35 21.48 -2.80
C ALA A 19 12.76 21.11 -4.23
N LYS A 20 12.87 22.11 -5.11
CA LYS A 20 13.27 21.94 -6.53
C LYS A 20 14.59 22.62 -6.87
N SER A 21 15.02 23.60 -6.07
CA SER A 21 16.28 24.31 -6.27
C SER A 21 17.38 23.80 -5.34
N GLU A 22 18.65 23.94 -5.75
CA GLU A 22 19.79 23.65 -4.86
C GLU A 22 19.70 24.46 -3.55
N TYR A 23 19.26 25.72 -3.64
CA TYR A 23 19.07 26.57 -2.47
C TYR A 23 18.10 25.95 -1.45
N ASP A 24 16.95 25.46 -1.90
CA ASP A 24 15.96 24.80 -1.04
C ASP A 24 16.51 23.51 -0.43
N MET A 25 17.25 22.72 -1.23
CA MET A 25 17.87 21.48 -0.76
C MET A 25 18.95 21.77 0.30
N ILE A 26 19.76 22.83 0.13
CA ILE A 26 20.74 23.27 1.12
C ILE A 26 20.05 23.59 2.46
N GLN A 27 18.90 24.28 2.44
CA GLN A 27 18.17 24.56 3.68
C GLN A 27 17.69 23.28 4.38
N ASN A 28 17.23 22.29 3.63
CA ASN A 28 16.88 20.98 4.20
C ASN A 28 18.10 20.28 4.84
N TYR A 29 19.26 20.34 4.19
CA TYR A 29 20.49 19.79 4.75
C TYR A 29 20.97 20.53 5.99
N LYS A 30 20.75 21.85 6.10
CA LYS A 30 21.01 22.59 7.35
C LYS A 30 20.15 22.09 8.50
N VAL A 31 18.86 21.84 8.25
CA VAL A 31 17.97 21.23 9.25
C VAL A 31 18.52 19.86 9.69
N LEU A 32 19.00 19.05 8.75
CA LEU A 32 19.59 17.75 9.05
C LEU A 32 20.88 17.87 9.89
N GLN A 33 21.77 18.81 9.56
CA GLN A 33 22.99 19.09 10.32
C GLN A 33 22.66 19.55 11.76
N GLU A 34 21.67 20.41 11.95
CA GLU A 34 21.20 20.81 13.29
C GLU A 34 20.75 19.60 14.11
N VAL A 35 20.01 18.67 13.50
CA VAL A 35 19.57 17.43 14.16
C VAL A 35 20.77 16.54 14.51
N PHE A 36 21.76 16.41 13.62
CA PHE A 36 22.97 15.62 13.89
C PHE A 36 23.77 16.20 15.06
N ASN A 37 23.91 17.53 15.11
CA ASN A 37 24.59 18.21 16.20
C ASN A 37 23.88 18.01 17.55
N LYS A 38 22.54 18.04 17.56
CA LYS A 38 21.73 17.78 18.76
C LYS A 38 21.86 16.34 19.24
N LEU A 39 21.84 15.39 18.32
CA LEU A 39 21.95 13.96 18.59
C LEU A 39 23.40 13.47 18.75
N LYS A 40 24.39 14.37 18.66
CA LYS A 40 25.83 14.07 18.74
C LYS A 40 26.29 13.02 17.73
N ILE A 41 25.74 13.10 16.51
CA ILE A 41 26.10 12.23 15.39
C ILE A 41 27.31 12.82 14.67
N ASP A 42 28.49 12.22 14.86
CA ASP A 42 29.74 12.68 14.26
C ASP A 42 29.92 12.16 12.82
N LYS A 43 29.05 12.61 11.92
CA LYS A 43 29.17 12.38 10.48
C LYS A 43 29.18 13.70 9.73
N HIS A 44 30.27 13.95 9.03
CA HIS A 44 30.34 15.07 8.11
C HIS A 44 29.39 14.86 6.91
N ILE A 45 28.56 15.87 6.63
CA ILE A 45 27.61 15.87 5.50
C ILE A 45 28.15 16.81 4.42
N GLU A 46 28.55 16.22 3.29
CA GLU A 46 29.08 16.91 2.11
C GLU A 46 27.96 17.60 1.28
N VAL A 47 27.30 18.60 1.87
CA VAL A 47 26.08 19.22 1.31
C VAL A 47 26.27 19.65 -0.14
N ASN A 48 27.37 20.31 -0.48
CA ASN A 48 27.65 20.80 -1.84
C ASN A 48 27.71 19.70 -2.91
N ARG A 49 28.11 18.49 -2.52
CA ARG A 49 28.18 17.33 -3.42
C ARG A 49 26.83 16.64 -3.51
N LEU A 50 26.11 16.56 -2.38
CA LEU A 50 24.81 15.93 -2.28
C LEU A 50 23.73 16.70 -3.05
N VAL A 51 23.65 18.02 -2.88
CA VAL A 51 22.62 18.86 -3.55
C VAL A 51 22.78 18.89 -5.08
N LYS A 52 23.98 18.62 -5.59
CA LYS A 52 24.25 18.48 -7.03
C LYS A 52 23.82 17.12 -7.60
N GLY A 53 23.27 16.24 -6.77
CA GLY A 53 22.79 14.92 -7.21
C GLY A 53 23.91 13.98 -7.68
N ARG A 54 25.16 14.17 -7.22
CA ARG A 54 26.26 13.27 -7.59
C ARG A 54 25.96 11.84 -7.11
N PRO A 55 25.91 10.83 -8.00
CA PRO A 55 25.40 9.50 -7.63
C PRO A 55 26.22 8.80 -6.55
N LEU A 56 27.56 8.82 -6.65
CA LEU A 56 28.44 8.16 -5.68
C LEU A 56 28.34 8.78 -4.29
N ASP A 57 28.33 10.12 -4.22
CA ASP A 57 28.23 10.86 -2.96
C ASP A 57 26.89 10.60 -2.26
N ASN A 58 25.79 10.62 -3.02
CA ASN A 58 24.46 10.34 -2.49
C ASN A 58 24.33 8.87 -2.05
N LEU A 59 24.87 7.93 -2.82
CA LEU A 59 24.84 6.52 -2.49
C LEU A 59 25.64 6.23 -1.22
N GLU A 60 26.86 6.76 -1.11
CA GLU A 60 27.70 6.59 0.08
C GLU A 60 26.98 7.16 1.33
N PHE A 61 26.39 8.34 1.22
CA PHE A 61 25.64 8.96 2.31
C PHE A 61 24.42 8.12 2.72
N LEU A 62 23.62 7.64 1.76
CA LEU A 62 22.44 6.81 2.04
C LEU A 62 22.81 5.44 2.65
N GLN A 63 23.88 4.81 2.17
CA GLN A 63 24.39 3.57 2.74
C GLN A 63 24.83 3.75 4.19
N TRP A 64 25.56 4.82 4.47
CA TRP A 64 25.94 5.17 5.83
C TRP A 64 24.70 5.45 6.69
N LEU A 65 23.74 6.24 6.19
CA LEU A 65 22.53 6.60 6.91
C LEU A 65 21.68 5.37 7.27
N LYS A 66 21.55 4.41 6.35
CA LYS A 66 20.85 3.14 6.61
C LYS A 66 21.54 2.36 7.71
N ARG A 67 22.85 2.11 7.61
CA ARG A 67 23.60 1.39 8.67
C ARG A 67 23.47 2.09 10.02
N TYR A 68 23.56 3.43 10.04
CA TYR A 68 23.40 4.20 11.26
C TYR A 68 22.00 4.00 11.88
N CYS A 69 20.92 4.20 11.11
CA CYS A 69 19.56 4.03 11.62
C CYS A 69 19.32 2.59 12.09
N ASP A 70 19.81 1.59 11.36
CA ASP A 70 19.68 0.18 11.75
C ASP A 70 20.41 -0.11 13.07
N SER A 71 21.61 0.45 13.24
CA SER A 71 22.38 0.25 14.47
C SER A 71 21.69 0.84 15.70
N VAL A 72 20.96 1.95 15.54
CA VAL A 72 20.22 2.60 16.63
C VAL A 72 18.91 1.88 16.94
N ASN A 73 18.18 1.44 15.91
CA ASN A 73 16.89 0.78 16.05
C ASN A 73 16.99 -0.76 16.26
N GLY A 74 18.20 -1.33 16.29
CA GLY A 74 18.40 -2.78 16.33
C GLY A 74 17.92 -3.50 15.06
N GLY A 75 17.84 -2.80 13.93
CA GLY A 75 17.31 -3.31 12.66
C GLY A 75 15.78 -3.41 12.60
N ILE A 76 15.06 -3.05 13.67
CA ILE A 76 13.60 -3.10 13.74
C ILE A 76 13.03 -1.76 13.28
N MET A 77 12.20 -1.79 12.24
CA MET A 77 11.45 -0.62 11.78
C MET A 77 10.23 -0.38 12.67
N ASN A 78 10.05 0.85 13.14
CA ASN A 78 8.91 1.23 13.97
C ASN A 78 7.62 1.14 13.13
N GLU A 79 6.81 0.10 13.36
CA GLU A 79 5.59 -0.18 12.61
C GLU A 79 4.51 0.90 12.79
N ASN A 80 4.57 1.69 13.88
CA ASN A 80 3.63 2.77 14.17
C ASN A 80 4.04 4.12 13.58
N TYR A 81 5.13 4.19 12.81
CA TYR A 81 5.58 5.44 12.20
C TYR A 81 4.90 5.68 10.85
N ASP A 82 3.99 6.66 10.77
CA ASP A 82 3.39 7.10 9.51
C ASP A 82 4.17 8.30 8.90
N PRO A 83 4.91 8.10 7.78
CA PRO A 83 5.65 9.17 7.13
C PRO A 83 4.78 10.23 6.44
N VAL A 84 3.54 9.91 6.05
CA VAL A 84 2.63 10.84 5.37
C VAL A 84 2.06 11.82 6.41
N GLU A 85 1.52 11.30 7.50
CA GLU A 85 1.04 12.09 8.65
C GLU A 85 2.11 13.06 9.15
N ARG A 86 3.36 12.57 9.34
CA ARG A 86 4.48 13.38 9.85
C ARG A 86 4.83 14.55 8.93
N ARG A 87 4.75 14.37 7.60
CA ARG A 87 5.00 15.43 6.63
C ARG A 87 3.89 16.47 6.60
N LEU A 88 2.63 16.03 6.66
CA LEU A 88 1.46 16.92 6.63
C LEU A 88 1.36 17.78 7.90
N LYS A 89 1.61 17.20 9.08
CA LYS A 89 1.57 17.91 10.36
C LYS A 89 2.75 18.88 10.52
N GLY A 90 3.89 18.59 9.92
CA GLY A 90 5.04 19.49 9.86
C GLY A 90 4.81 20.67 8.91
N GLY A 91 4.34 20.44 7.68
CA GLY A 91 4.38 21.44 6.61
C GLY A 91 3.42 22.64 6.69
N LYS A 92 2.55 22.74 7.72
CA LYS A 92 1.42 23.71 7.73
C LYS A 92 1.81 25.20 7.82
N GLU A 93 3.03 25.54 8.21
CA GLU A 93 3.41 26.95 8.47
C GLU A 93 4.03 27.67 7.26
N ARG A 94 4.29 26.98 6.14
CA ARG A 94 5.13 27.53 5.05
C ARG A 94 4.57 27.34 3.65
N ASN A 95 3.31 27.73 3.42
CA ASN A 95 2.79 28.35 2.19
C ASN A 95 1.28 28.10 2.06
N LEU A 96 0.47 29.12 2.39
CA LEU A 96 -0.88 29.26 1.84
C LEU A 96 -1.05 30.71 1.34
N LYS A 97 -0.46 30.99 0.19
CA LYS A 97 -1.08 31.87 -0.81
C LYS A 97 -1.11 31.12 -2.12
N GLY A 98 -2.11 30.26 -2.24
CA GLY A 98 -2.36 29.40 -3.40
C GLY A 98 -3.73 28.78 -3.24
N SER A 99 -4.74 29.53 -3.69
CA SER A 99 -6.18 29.23 -3.63
C SER A 99 -6.53 27.80 -4.04
N LEU A 100 -6.98 26.97 -3.09
CA LEU A 100 -7.80 25.79 -3.40
C LEU A 100 -9.27 26.22 -3.39
N LYS A 101 -9.84 26.42 -4.58
CA LYS A 101 -11.29 26.32 -4.77
C LYS A 101 -11.59 25.01 -5.46
N SER A 102 -12.20 24.12 -4.69
CA SER A 102 -13.11 23.09 -5.18
C SER A 102 -14.12 23.70 -6.15
N SER A 103 -14.35 23.08 -7.30
CA SER A 103 -15.67 22.96 -7.92
C SER A 103 -15.68 21.94 -9.05
N LYS A 104 -16.56 20.96 -8.88
CA LYS A 104 -17.18 20.17 -9.95
C LYS A 104 -17.99 21.15 -10.83
N SER A 105 -17.90 21.06 -12.15
CA SER A 105 -19.06 21.20 -13.05
C SER A 105 -18.69 20.91 -14.50
N LEU A 106 -19.65 20.32 -15.20
CA LEU A 106 -19.66 19.88 -16.58
C LEU A 106 -19.94 21.04 -17.55
N GLN A 107 -19.50 20.85 -18.80
CA GLN A 107 -20.04 21.38 -20.07
C GLN A 107 -19.98 22.90 -20.34
N ALA A 108 -19.25 23.28 -21.41
CA ALA A 108 -19.84 23.83 -22.64
C ALA A 108 -18.79 24.15 -23.72
N ASN A 109 -19.05 23.58 -24.90
CA ASN A 109 -18.75 23.96 -26.28
C ASN A 109 -18.01 25.29 -26.61
N ASN A 110 -17.12 25.17 -27.60
CA ASN A 110 -17.22 25.76 -28.95
C ASN A 110 -15.89 26.31 -29.49
N LEU A 111 -15.63 25.84 -30.71
CA LEU A 111 -14.49 26.05 -31.57
C LEU A 111 -14.75 27.34 -32.38
N HIS A 112 -13.80 28.27 -32.43
CA HIS A 112 -13.72 29.28 -33.48
C HIS A 112 -12.28 29.53 -33.91
N ASN A 113 -12.12 29.42 -35.23
CA ASN A 113 -10.97 29.66 -36.08
C ASN A 113 -10.44 31.11 -36.02
N LEU A 114 -9.12 31.31 -36.14
CA LEU A 114 -8.39 31.69 -37.38
C LEU A 114 -7.20 32.64 -37.12
N ALA A 115 -6.10 32.33 -37.82
CA ALA A 115 -5.13 33.22 -38.47
C ALA A 115 -4.11 34.01 -37.61
N SER A 116 -2.82 33.73 -37.83
CA SER A 116 -1.99 34.48 -38.80
C SER A 116 -0.56 34.72 -38.29
N GLY A 117 0.44 34.48 -39.16
CA GLY A 117 1.65 35.33 -39.23
C GLY A 117 2.98 34.74 -38.77
N ASP A 118 3.73 34.21 -39.75
CA ASP A 118 5.19 34.15 -39.95
C ASP A 118 6.17 34.72 -38.91
N ALA A 119 7.26 33.99 -38.65
CA ALA A 119 8.60 34.30 -39.19
C ALA A 119 9.69 33.32 -38.70
N ALA A 120 10.62 33.01 -39.61
CA ALA A 120 11.69 32.03 -39.52
C ALA A 120 12.86 32.42 -38.60
N GLY A 121 13.61 31.41 -38.14
CA GLY A 121 14.90 31.57 -37.46
C GLY A 121 15.62 30.24 -37.23
N ILE A 122 16.40 29.83 -38.22
CA ILE A 122 17.27 28.64 -38.27
C ILE A 122 18.47 28.80 -37.31
N ASN A 123 18.86 27.74 -36.60
CA ASN A 123 20.26 27.28 -36.53
C ASN A 123 20.40 25.85 -35.94
N LYS A 124 21.00 24.98 -36.75
CA LYS A 124 21.48 23.61 -36.44
C LYS A 124 22.91 23.68 -35.88
N ASN A 125 23.24 22.74 -34.99
CA ASN A 125 24.38 21.80 -35.07
C ASN A 125 24.49 21.04 -33.73
N THR A 126 24.04 19.79 -33.65
CA THR A 126 24.77 18.51 -33.87
C THR A 126 25.85 18.15 -32.84
N VAL A 127 25.45 17.18 -32.00
CA VAL A 127 26.18 15.95 -31.61
C VAL A 127 27.46 16.09 -30.77
N SER A 128 27.37 15.58 -29.54
CA SER A 128 28.41 14.74 -28.95
C SER A 128 27.72 13.59 -28.21
N LYS A 129 27.74 12.41 -28.85
CA LYS A 129 27.49 11.10 -28.25
C LYS A 129 28.70 10.73 -27.40
N GLN A 130 28.50 10.33 -26.15
CA GLN A 130 29.12 9.14 -25.56
C GLN A 130 28.49 8.86 -24.19
N GLY A 131 28.06 7.62 -23.94
CA GLY A 131 27.67 7.15 -22.60
C GLY A 131 26.17 7.03 -22.33
N LYS A 132 25.40 6.38 -23.21
CA LYS A 132 23.96 6.15 -23.00
C LYS A 132 23.56 4.70 -23.32
N THR A 133 24.09 3.76 -22.56
CA THR A 133 23.66 2.35 -22.63
C THR A 133 23.31 1.73 -21.27
N GLY A 134 23.53 2.41 -20.13
CA GLY A 134 23.20 1.86 -18.80
C GLY A 134 21.91 2.38 -18.15
N VAL A 135 21.49 3.61 -18.44
CA VAL A 135 20.40 4.28 -17.68
C VAL A 135 18.99 3.92 -18.22
N ALA A 136 18.88 3.59 -19.50
CA ALA A 136 17.60 3.23 -20.12
C ALA A 136 17.11 1.84 -19.68
N ALA A 137 18.02 0.90 -19.44
CA ALA A 137 17.69 -0.46 -18.99
C ALA A 137 17.14 -0.45 -17.54
N ALA A 138 17.84 0.23 -16.62
CA ALA A 138 17.40 0.35 -15.23
C ALA A 138 16.07 1.13 -15.10
N SER A 139 15.85 2.15 -15.93
CA SER A 139 14.56 2.87 -15.96
C SER A 139 13.42 2.03 -16.54
N SER A 140 13.71 1.10 -17.46
CA SER A 140 12.73 0.17 -18.02
C SER A 140 12.34 -0.90 -17.00
N GLU A 141 13.32 -1.43 -16.27
CA GLU A 141 13.10 -2.43 -15.22
C GLU A 141 12.32 -1.85 -14.04
N VAL A 142 12.67 -0.64 -13.57
CA VAL A 142 11.90 0.07 -12.53
C VAL A 142 10.44 0.30 -12.97
N ARG A 143 10.21 0.61 -14.25
CA ARG A 143 8.86 0.80 -14.79
C ARG A 143 8.09 -0.52 -14.89
N ALA A 144 8.76 -1.61 -15.29
CA ALA A 144 8.16 -2.94 -15.35
C ALA A 144 7.76 -3.43 -13.95
N LEU A 145 8.67 -3.32 -12.98
CA LEU A 145 8.41 -3.66 -11.58
C LEU A 145 7.30 -2.79 -10.97
N SER A 146 7.27 -1.50 -11.30
CA SER A 146 6.18 -0.61 -10.84
C SER A 146 4.82 -1.01 -11.41
N LYS A 147 4.79 -1.50 -12.66
CA LYS A 147 3.57 -2.03 -13.28
C LYS A 147 3.14 -3.32 -12.57
N GLU A 148 4.06 -4.25 -12.35
CA GLU A 148 3.77 -5.51 -11.66
C GLU A 148 3.26 -5.29 -10.24
N ILE A 149 3.85 -4.34 -9.49
CA ILE A 149 3.34 -3.94 -8.17
C ILE A 149 1.91 -3.41 -8.26
N THR A 150 1.58 -2.66 -9.31
CA THR A 150 0.22 -2.14 -9.50
C THR A 150 -0.76 -3.25 -9.84
N ASP A 151 -0.38 -4.15 -10.75
CA ASP A 151 -1.21 -5.29 -11.17
C ASP A 151 -1.44 -6.25 -10.00
N LEU A 152 -0.41 -6.55 -9.20
CA LEU A 152 -0.52 -7.37 -7.99
C LEU A 152 -1.42 -6.71 -6.93
N LYS A 153 -1.34 -5.40 -6.73
CA LYS A 153 -2.25 -4.68 -5.82
C LYS A 153 -3.70 -4.81 -6.25
N LEU A 154 -3.98 -4.60 -7.54
CA LEU A 154 -5.33 -4.78 -8.08
C LEU A 154 -5.81 -6.23 -7.92
N SER A 155 -4.92 -7.21 -8.12
CA SER A 155 -5.23 -8.62 -7.91
C SER A 155 -5.56 -8.93 -6.45
N VAL A 156 -4.80 -8.38 -5.50
CA VAL A 156 -5.08 -8.53 -4.06
C VAL A 156 -6.42 -7.90 -3.71
N ASP A 157 -6.68 -6.67 -4.17
CA ASP A 157 -7.95 -5.98 -3.93
C ASP A 157 -9.17 -6.77 -4.47
N LEU A 158 -9.00 -7.46 -5.60
CA LEU A 158 -10.03 -8.34 -6.17
C LEU A 158 -10.21 -9.60 -5.31
N LEU A 159 -9.13 -10.27 -4.93
CA LEU A 159 -9.17 -11.47 -4.08
C LEU A 159 -9.76 -11.17 -2.70
N GLU A 160 -9.48 -10.00 -2.12
CA GLU A 160 -10.08 -9.59 -0.85
C GLU A 160 -11.59 -9.40 -0.97
N LYS A 161 -12.07 -8.79 -2.08
CA LYS A 161 -13.50 -8.66 -2.35
C LYS A 161 -14.17 -10.03 -2.54
N GLU A 162 -13.52 -10.94 -3.26
CA GLU A 162 -14.03 -12.30 -3.44
C GLU A 162 -14.09 -13.06 -2.10
N ARG A 163 -13.01 -12.99 -1.29
CA ARG A 163 -12.97 -13.55 0.06
C ARG A 163 -14.12 -13.02 0.91
N ASP A 164 -14.30 -11.70 0.95
CA ASP A 164 -15.33 -11.07 1.78
C ASP A 164 -16.73 -11.41 1.29
N PHE A 165 -16.92 -11.52 -0.04
CA PHE A 165 -18.17 -11.94 -0.64
C PHE A 165 -18.54 -13.38 -0.25
N TYR A 166 -17.61 -14.33 -0.32
CA TYR A 166 -17.87 -15.71 0.08
C TYR A 166 -18.04 -15.84 1.59
N PHE A 167 -17.23 -15.12 2.38
CA PHE A 167 -17.36 -15.09 3.83
C PHE A 167 -18.73 -14.58 4.27
N ALA A 168 -19.22 -13.47 3.69
CA ALA A 168 -20.54 -12.93 4.01
C ALA A 168 -21.66 -13.95 3.72
N LYS A 169 -21.60 -14.64 2.58
CA LYS A 169 -22.58 -15.69 2.24
C LYS A 169 -22.55 -16.86 3.21
N LEU A 170 -21.35 -17.36 3.55
CA LEU A 170 -21.20 -18.46 4.50
C LEU A 170 -21.66 -18.05 5.90
N ARG A 171 -21.42 -16.80 6.29
CA ARG A 171 -21.91 -16.24 7.55
C ARG A 171 -23.44 -16.16 7.58
N ASP A 172 -24.09 -15.72 6.51
CA ASP A 172 -25.55 -15.69 6.42
C ASP A 172 -26.14 -17.12 6.55
N ILE A 173 -25.51 -18.10 5.88
CA ILE A 173 -25.89 -19.52 5.98
C ILE A 173 -25.71 -20.03 7.41
N GLU A 174 -24.61 -19.69 8.07
CA GLU A 174 -24.34 -20.06 9.46
C GLU A 174 -25.43 -19.53 10.41
N ILE A 175 -25.78 -18.25 10.28
CA ILE A 175 -26.84 -17.61 11.09
C ILE A 175 -28.16 -18.36 10.88
N LEU A 176 -28.50 -18.69 9.64
CA LEU A 176 -29.72 -19.44 9.33
C LEU A 176 -29.72 -20.81 10.03
N CYS A 177 -28.59 -21.52 10.00
CA CYS A 177 -28.42 -22.83 10.65
C CYS A 177 -28.40 -22.75 12.19
N GLN A 178 -28.15 -21.56 12.77
CA GLN A 178 -28.23 -21.30 14.22
C GLN A 178 -29.65 -20.93 14.67
N SER A 179 -30.61 -20.79 13.75
CA SER A 179 -31.98 -20.47 14.15
C SER A 179 -32.67 -21.65 14.84
N THR A 180 -33.38 -21.38 15.94
CA THR A 180 -34.01 -22.39 16.83
C THR A 180 -34.98 -23.34 16.14
N LYS A 181 -35.46 -23.01 14.94
CA LYS A 181 -36.35 -23.86 14.14
C LYS A 181 -35.63 -24.97 13.37
N VAL A 182 -34.37 -24.76 13.00
CA VAL A 182 -33.59 -25.70 12.17
C VAL A 182 -32.28 -26.11 12.83
N GLU A 183 -31.98 -25.62 14.03
CA GLU A 183 -30.71 -25.86 14.74
C GLU A 183 -30.35 -27.35 14.90
N ASN A 184 -31.36 -28.20 15.15
CA ASN A 184 -31.21 -29.65 15.30
C ASN A 184 -31.50 -30.44 14.02
N HIS A 185 -31.84 -29.77 12.91
CA HIS A 185 -32.12 -30.44 11.65
C HIS A 185 -30.83 -31.09 11.13
N PRO A 186 -30.84 -32.37 10.70
CA PRO A 186 -29.63 -33.08 10.25
C PRO A 186 -28.81 -32.31 9.20
N MET A 187 -29.49 -31.69 8.23
CA MET A 187 -28.88 -30.80 7.23
C MET A 187 -28.15 -29.60 7.85
N ALA A 188 -28.73 -28.94 8.86
CA ALA A 188 -28.12 -27.77 9.49
C ALA A 188 -26.88 -28.18 10.31
N VAL A 189 -26.92 -29.34 10.97
CA VAL A 189 -25.77 -29.91 11.69
C VAL A 189 -24.65 -30.28 10.71
N ALA A 190 -24.97 -30.90 9.58
CA ALA A 190 -24.01 -31.23 8.53
C ALA A 190 -23.35 -29.97 7.92
N ILE A 191 -24.13 -28.93 7.64
CA ILE A 191 -23.60 -27.64 7.18
C ILE A 191 -22.66 -27.01 8.22
N LYS A 192 -23.01 -27.05 9.52
CA LYS A 192 -22.13 -26.57 10.61
C LYS A 192 -20.83 -27.36 10.68
N LYS A 193 -20.85 -28.69 10.48
CA LYS A 193 -19.63 -29.51 10.42
C LYS A 193 -18.67 -29.01 9.33
N ILE A 194 -19.19 -28.70 8.15
CA ILE A 194 -18.39 -28.14 7.05
C ILE A 194 -17.82 -26.75 7.43
N LEU A 195 -18.66 -25.87 8.01
CA LEU A 195 -18.25 -24.51 8.38
C LEU A 195 -17.23 -24.45 9.52
N TYR A 196 -17.22 -25.45 10.40
CA TYR A 196 -16.34 -25.51 11.59
C TYR A 196 -15.16 -26.47 11.44
N ALA A 197 -14.96 -27.07 10.27
CA ALA A 197 -13.81 -27.92 10.00
C ALA A 197 -12.49 -27.15 10.25
N ALA A 198 -11.60 -27.74 11.05
CA ALA A 198 -10.36 -27.10 11.49
C ALA A 198 -9.26 -27.10 10.41
N ASP A 199 -9.30 -28.04 9.47
CA ASP A 199 -8.34 -28.14 8.38
C ASP A 199 -9.00 -27.80 7.03
N ALA A 200 -8.49 -26.75 6.37
CA ALA A 200 -8.97 -26.34 5.05
C ALA A 200 -8.53 -27.29 3.92
N LYS A 201 -7.63 -28.25 4.18
CA LYS A 201 -7.09 -29.19 3.20
C LYS A 201 -7.78 -30.56 3.21
N GLU A 202 -8.47 -30.90 4.29
CA GLU A 202 -9.25 -32.12 4.43
C GLU A 202 -10.73 -31.78 4.21
N SER A 203 -11.34 -32.37 3.18
CA SER A 203 -12.71 -32.03 2.79
C SER A 203 -13.70 -32.64 3.77
N ALA A 204 -14.20 -31.84 4.72
CA ALA A 204 -15.27 -32.24 5.65
C ALA A 204 -16.63 -32.54 4.98
N LEU A 205 -16.69 -32.49 3.64
CA LEU A 205 -17.89 -32.78 2.86
C LEU A 205 -18.30 -34.25 2.98
N ASP A 206 -17.34 -35.18 2.93
CA ASP A 206 -17.64 -36.61 2.93
C ASP A 206 -18.24 -37.04 4.28
N GLU A 207 -17.69 -36.55 5.39
CA GLU A 207 -18.22 -36.77 6.74
C GLU A 207 -19.60 -36.14 6.95
N ALA A 208 -19.84 -34.96 6.37
CA ALA A 208 -21.12 -34.29 6.44
C ALA A 208 -22.21 -35.04 5.64
N GLN A 209 -21.85 -35.61 4.49
CA GLN A 209 -22.75 -36.43 3.68
C GLN A 209 -23.06 -37.78 4.34
N GLU A 210 -22.06 -38.41 4.95
CA GLU A 210 -22.25 -39.64 5.71
C GLU A 210 -23.19 -39.40 6.90
N PHE A 211 -23.02 -38.28 7.61
CA PHE A 211 -23.89 -37.90 8.71
C PHE A 211 -25.36 -37.71 8.26
N ILE A 212 -25.59 -37.07 7.12
CA ILE A 212 -26.96 -36.93 6.58
C ILE A 212 -27.55 -38.30 6.25
N SER A 213 -26.79 -39.17 5.58
CA SER A 213 -27.26 -40.52 5.20
C SER A 213 -27.65 -41.36 6.42
N GLN A 214 -26.84 -41.34 7.49
CA GLN A 214 -27.16 -42.04 8.75
C GLN A 214 -28.36 -41.46 9.49
N SER A 215 -28.58 -40.15 9.38
CA SER A 215 -29.72 -39.47 10.00
C SER A 215 -31.06 -39.80 9.32
N VAL A 216 -31.02 -40.07 8.01
CA VAL A 216 -32.20 -40.46 7.22
C VAL A 216 -32.56 -41.93 7.47
N ASP A 217 -31.56 -42.81 7.55
CA ASP A 217 -31.75 -44.25 7.80
C ASP A 217 -32.37 -44.53 9.19
N ASN A 218 -31.98 -43.75 10.20
CA ASN A 218 -32.56 -43.84 11.55
C ASN A 218 -34.00 -43.26 11.64
N GLY A 219 -34.40 -42.37 10.72
CA GLY A 219 -35.76 -41.81 10.70
C GLY A 219 -36.78 -42.78 10.11
N GLU A 220 -36.38 -43.58 9.12
CA GLU A 220 -37.23 -44.61 8.50
C GLU A 220 -37.47 -45.82 9.42
N THR A 221 -36.59 -46.06 10.40
CA THR A 221 -36.77 -47.16 11.38
C THR A 221 -37.73 -46.81 12.52
N GLU A 222 -37.94 -45.52 12.83
CA GLU A 222 -38.91 -45.10 13.85
C GLU A 222 -40.34 -45.01 13.31
N GLU A 223 -40.55 -44.55 12.06
CA GLU A 223 -41.89 -44.53 11.44
C GLU A 223 -42.45 -45.95 11.18
N ALA A 224 -41.59 -46.94 10.91
CA ALA A 224 -42.02 -48.34 10.73
C ALA A 224 -42.44 -49.04 12.04
N ASN A 225 -42.01 -48.54 13.21
CA ASN A 225 -42.37 -49.11 14.51
C ASN A 225 -43.64 -48.49 15.12
N GLU A 226 -44.10 -47.33 14.62
CA GLU A 226 -45.36 -46.74 15.07
C GLU A 226 -46.59 -47.31 14.32
N GLU A 227 -46.44 -47.78 13.07
CA GLU A 227 -47.53 -48.42 12.31
C GLU A 227 -47.85 -49.88 12.73
N GLU A 228 -47.02 -50.53 13.57
CA GLU A 228 -47.24 -51.91 14.02
C GLU A 228 -47.93 -52.04 15.41
N THR A 229 -48.36 -50.92 16.01
CA THR A 229 -48.97 -50.87 17.36
C THR A 229 -50.42 -50.37 17.45
N ASP A 230 -51.18 -50.30 16.36
CA ASP A 230 -52.64 -50.04 16.39
C ASP A 230 -53.49 -51.25 15.95
#